data_AF-A0A2S6I047-F1
#
_entry.id   AF-A0A2S6I047-F1
#
_cell.length_a   1.000
_cell.length_b   1.000
_cell.length_c   1.000
_cell.angle_alpha   90.00
_cell.angle_beta   90.00
_cell.angle_gamma   90.00
#
_symmetry.space_group_name_H-M   'P 1'
#
loop_
_entity.id
_entity.type
_entity.pdbx_description
1 polymer ?
#
loop_
_entity_poly.entity_id
_entity_poly.type
_entity_poly.pdbx_seq_one_letter_code
_entity_poly.pdbx_strand_id
1 'polypeptide(L)'
;MFLRPDNDPDSPPSSNIFGWRISLIGLVLIVILASIAAYRHITLDVPVGFDDPLNQPESRGYYQEKADRDRAAADSLRIKEQQ
;
A
#
# COMPACT_ATOMS: atom_id res chain seq x y z
N MET A 1 -35.11 -0.39 46.18
CA MET A 1 -34.53 0.96 46.06
C MET A 1 -33.56 0.92 44.89
N PHE A 2 -33.97 1.44 43.74
CA PHE A 2 -33.15 1.42 42.52
C PHE A 2 -32.20 2.63 42.56
N LEU A 3 -30.89 2.39 42.59
CA LEU A 3 -29.90 3.47 42.43
C LEU A 3 -30.02 4.01 41.01
N ARG A 4 -30.36 5.30 40.91
CA ARG A 4 -30.30 6.02 39.63
C ARG A 4 -28.82 6.25 39.31
N PRO A 5 -28.36 6.01 38.08
CA PRO A 5 -27.02 6.43 37.69
C PRO A 5 -26.99 7.96 37.72
N ASP A 6 -26.11 8.50 38.55
CA ASP A 6 -25.89 9.92 38.72
C ASP A 6 -25.24 10.46 37.44
N ASN A 7 -26.06 10.89 36.48
CA ASN A 7 -25.59 11.58 35.28
C ASN A 7 -25.34 13.04 35.65
N ASP A 8 -24.21 13.30 36.30
CA ASP A 8 -23.72 14.64 36.57
C ASP A 8 -23.19 15.27 35.25
N PRO A 9 -23.83 16.32 34.70
CA PRO A 9 -23.42 16.91 33.42
C PRO A 9 -22.06 17.62 33.48
N ASP A 10 -21.57 17.93 34.67
CA ASP A 10 -20.27 18.60 34.90
C ASP A 10 -19.10 17.60 34.99
N SER A 11 -19.40 16.30 35.04
CA SER A 11 -18.42 15.20 35.03
C SER A 11 -18.75 14.22 33.90
N PRO A 12 -18.53 14.61 32.62
CA PRO A 12 -18.67 13.67 31.52
C PRO A 12 -17.73 12.47 31.77
N PRO A 13 -18.19 11.23 31.53
CA PRO A 13 -17.40 10.04 31.81
C PRO A 13 -16.03 10.18 31.13
N SER A 14 -14.96 9.99 31.90
CA SER A 14 -13.55 10.18 31.54
C SER A 14 -13.04 9.28 30.39
N SER A 15 -13.95 8.60 29.69
CA SER A 15 -13.69 7.75 28.53
C SER A 15 -13.14 8.51 27.32
N ASN A 16 -13.34 9.84 27.25
CA ASN A 16 -12.84 10.64 26.15
C ASN A 16 -11.31 10.79 26.14
N ILE A 17 -10.61 10.56 27.26
CA ILE A 17 -9.14 10.67 27.34
C ILE A 17 -8.44 9.45 26.73
N PHE A 18 -9.11 8.30 26.66
CA PHE A 18 -8.48 7.07 26.19
C PHE A 18 -8.46 6.98 24.66
N GLY A 19 -9.52 7.46 24.00
CA GLY A 19 -9.68 7.40 22.55
C GLY A 19 -8.64 8.22 21.77
N TRP A 20 -8.41 9.48 22.16
CA TRP A 20 -7.46 10.35 21.44
C TRP A 20 -6.01 9.88 21.57
N ARG A 21 -5.63 9.32 22.72
CA ARG A 21 -4.27 8.80 22.94
C ARG A 21 -3.98 7.60 22.04
N ILE A 22 -4.92 6.67 21.92
CA ILE A 22 -4.80 5.51 21.01
C ILE A 22 -4.80 5.97 19.55
N SER A 23 -5.66 6.94 19.20
CA SER A 23 -5.68 7.54 17.87
C SER A 23 -4.34 8.20 17.51
N LEU A 24 -3.72 8.93 18.46
CA LEU A 24 -2.40 9.53 18.26
C LEU A 24 -1.29 8.48 18.13
N ILE A 25 -1.34 7.39 18.90
CA ILE A 25 -0.37 6.30 18.76
C ILE A 25 -0.45 5.68 17.37
N GLY A 26 -1.67 5.42 16.87
CA GLY A 26 -1.88 4.93 15.50
C GLY A 26 -1.36 5.92 14.45
N LEU A 27 -1.63 7.21 14.62
CA LEU A 27 -1.15 8.26 13.73
C LEU A 27 0.38 8.34 13.71
N VAL A 28 1.04 8.31 14.88
CA VAL A 28 2.50 8.29 14.98
C VAL A 28 3.07 7.09 14.23
N LEU A 29 2.46 5.92 14.36
CA LEU A 29 2.92 4.70 13.72
C LEU A 29 2.81 4.79 12.18
N ILE A 30 1.71 5.33 11.67
CA ILE A 30 1.52 5.60 10.23
C ILE A 30 2.57 6.61 9.72
N VAL A 31 2.80 7.70 10.46
CA VAL A 31 3.81 8.71 10.10
C VAL A 31 5.21 8.11 10.07
N ILE A 32 5.56 7.24 11.03
CA ILE A 32 6.86 6.55 11.05
C ILE A 32 7.01 5.65 9.82
N LEU A 33 5.99 4.83 9.51
CA LEU A 33 6.03 3.95 8.34
C LEU A 33 6.14 4.74 7.03
N ALA A 34 5.38 5.83 6.90
CA ALA A 34 5.45 6.72 5.75
C ALA A 34 6.83 7.39 5.63
N SER A 35 7.41 7.82 6.75
CA SER A 35 8.74 8.44 6.77
C SER A 35 9.83 7.46 6.35
N ILE A 36 9.76 6.20 6.80
CA ILE A 36 10.70 5.15 6.39
C ILE A 36 10.55 4.85 4.89
N ALA A 37 9.32 4.75 4.38
CA ALA A 37 9.07 4.55 2.96
C ALA A 37 9.62 5.71 2.12
N ALA A 38 9.39 6.95 2.55
CA ALA A 38 9.91 8.14 1.87
C ALA A 38 11.44 8.23 1.95
N TYR A 39 12.04 7.93 3.11
CA TYR A 39 13.50 7.89 3.25
C TYR A 39 14.12 6.84 2.34
N ARG A 40 13.54 5.63 2.29
CA ARG A 40 13.96 4.57 1.37
C ARG A 40 13.86 5.02 -0.08
N HIS A 41 12.77 5.69 -0.46
CA HIS A 41 12.60 6.22 -1.81
C HIS A 41 13.67 7.27 -2.14
N ILE A 42 13.89 8.26 -1.27
CA ILE A 42 14.84 9.35 -1.54
C ILE A 42 16.30 8.86 -1.56
N THR A 43 16.65 7.91 -0.68
CA THR A 43 18.06 7.50 -0.51
C THR A 43 18.47 6.33 -1.38
N LEU A 44 17.55 5.42 -1.70
CA LEU A 44 17.84 4.22 -2.48
C LEU A 44 17.21 4.28 -3.87
N ASP A 45 16.55 5.40 -4.22
CA ASP A 45 15.86 5.64 -5.49
C ASP A 45 14.92 4.48 -5.87
N VAL A 46 14.38 3.78 -4.84
CA VAL A 46 13.54 2.61 -5.05
C VAL A 46 12.14 3.10 -5.41
N PRO A 47 11.63 2.80 -6.62
CA PRO A 47 10.35 3.29 -7.08
C PRO A 47 9.22 2.87 -6.14
N VAL A 48 8.31 3.80 -5.83
CA VAL A 48 7.22 3.55 -4.86
C VAL A 48 6.07 2.82 -5.53
N GLY A 49 6.29 1.62 -6.09
CA GLY A 49 5.24 0.66 -6.51
C GLY A 49 4.14 1.12 -7.49
N PHE A 50 4.11 2.39 -7.88
CA PHE A 50 3.11 3.04 -8.75
C PHE A 50 3.75 3.72 -9.97
N ASP A 51 5.08 3.71 -10.06
CA ASP A 51 5.78 4.11 -11.27
C ASP A 51 5.54 3.05 -12.35
N ASP A 52 5.14 3.52 -13.54
CA ASP A 52 4.81 2.70 -14.70
C ASP A 52 5.82 1.54 -14.85
N PRO A 53 5.38 0.27 -14.76
CA PRO A 53 6.27 -0.88 -14.83
C PRO A 53 7.05 -0.95 -16.16
N LEU A 54 6.68 -0.19 -17.20
CA LEU A 54 7.46 -0.05 -18.44
C LEU A 54 8.68 0.87 -18.34
N ASN A 55 8.73 1.78 -17.36
CA ASN A 55 9.81 2.76 -17.23
C ASN A 55 10.93 2.32 -16.28
N GLN A 56 10.77 1.21 -15.57
CA GLN A 56 11.83 0.68 -14.71
C GLN A 56 12.92 0.01 -15.57
N PRO A 57 14.19 0.45 -15.49
CA PRO A 57 15.27 -0.07 -16.33
C PRO A 57 15.53 -1.56 -16.12
N GLU A 58 15.26 -2.06 -14.90
CA GLU A 58 15.40 -3.47 -14.51
C GLU A 58 14.27 -4.38 -15.01
N SER A 59 13.07 -3.83 -15.23
CA SER A 59 11.90 -4.60 -15.68
C SER A 59 11.73 -4.62 -17.20
N ARG A 60 12.32 -3.64 -17.92
CA ARG A 60 12.23 -3.52 -19.39
C ARG A 60 12.64 -4.79 -20.11
N GLY A 61 13.74 -5.41 -19.70
CA GLY A 61 14.21 -6.68 -20.28
C GLY A 61 13.23 -7.82 -20.05
N TYR A 62 12.69 -7.94 -18.83
CA TYR A 62 11.74 -9.00 -18.48
C TYR A 62 10.43 -8.89 -19.28
N TYR A 63 9.88 -7.68 -19.43
CA TYR A 63 8.64 -7.48 -20.16
C TYR A 63 8.83 -7.54 -21.68
N GLN A 64 9.98 -7.11 -22.23
CA GLN A 64 10.33 -7.34 -23.64
C GLN A 64 10.45 -8.83 -23.94
N GLU A 65 11.23 -9.56 -23.14
CA GLU A 65 11.42 -11.00 -23.36
C GLU A 65 10.10 -11.79 -23.25
N LYS A 66 9.20 -11.37 -22.34
CA LYS A 66 7.88 -11.99 -22.22
C LYS A 66 7.01 -11.68 -23.44
N ALA A 67 6.98 -10.43 -23.90
CA ALA A 67 6.23 -10.02 -25.08
C ALA A 67 6.73 -10.72 -26.35
N ASP A 68 8.03 -10.89 -26.50
CA ASP A 68 8.63 -11.59 -27.65
C ASP A 68 8.36 -13.10 -27.60
N ARG A 69 8.36 -13.71 -26.40
CA ARG A 69 7.92 -15.10 -26.21
C ARG A 69 6.45 -15.30 -26.58
N ASP A 70 5.58 -14.41 -26.15
CA ASP A 70 4.14 -14.50 -26.45
C ASP A 70 3.87 -14.33 -27.95
N ARG A 71 4.60 -13.44 -28.64
CA ARG A 71 4.54 -13.30 -30.11
C ARG A 71 5.03 -14.55 -30.83
N ALA A 72 6.18 -15.08 -30.43
CA ALA A 72 6.72 -16.31 -31.02
C ALA A 72 5.77 -17.50 -30.82
N ALA A 73 5.12 -17.59 -29.66
CA ALA A 73 4.10 -18.60 -29.41
C ALA A 73 2.87 -18.42 -30.32
N ALA A 74 2.37 -17.20 -30.49
CA ALA A 74 1.25 -16.91 -31.38
C ALA A 74 1.55 -17.24 -32.85
N ASP A 75 2.75 -16.92 -33.33
CA ASP A 75 3.17 -17.25 -34.70
C ASP A 75 3.29 -18.77 -34.90
N SER A 76 3.80 -19.49 -33.90
CA SER A 76 3.89 -20.96 -33.95
C SER A 76 2.52 -21.64 -34.03
N LEU A 77 1.48 -21.03 -33.45
CA LEU A 77 0.11 -21.52 -33.53
C LEU A 77 -0.50 -21.25 -34.91
N ARG A 78 -0.29 -20.06 -35.49
CA ARG A 78 -0.77 -19.73 -36.84
C ARG A 78 -0.18 -20.63 -37.91
N ILE A 79 1.10 -21.00 -37.79
CA ILE A 79 1.75 -21.92 -38.73
C ILE A 79 1.13 -23.32 -38.66
N LYS A 80 0.75 -23.78 -37.45
CA LYS A 80 0.09 -25.08 -37.26
C LYS A 80 -1.35 -25.11 -37.79
N GLU A 81 -2.07 -24.00 -37.75
CA GLU A 81 -3.44 -23.91 -38.30
C GLU A 81 -3.48 -23.86 -39.84
N GLN A 82 -2.36 -23.53 -40.49
CA GLN A 82 -2.25 -23.46 -41.95
C GLN A 82 -1.74 -24.76 -42.61
N GLN A 83 -1.35 -25.77 -41.81
CA GLN A 83 -1.02 -27.12 -42.27
C GLN A 83 -2.20 -28.06 -42.14
#